data_AF-A0A067QES5-F1
#
_entry.id   AF-A0A067QES5-F1
#
_cell.length_a   1.000
_cell.length_b   1.000
_cell.length_c   1.000
_cell.angle_alpha   90.00
_cell.angle_beta   90.00
_cell.angle_gamma   90.00
#
_symmetry.space_group_name_H-M   'P 1'
#
loop_
_entity.id
_entity.type
_entity.pdbx_description
1 polymer ?
#
loop_
_entity_poly.entity_id
_entity_poly.type
_entity_poly.pdbx_seq_one_letter_code
_entity_poly.pdbx_strand_id
1 'polypeptide(L)'
;EVEDEIAQLRTRIRQAEGRREMAQSHFANIKSLSAPIRRLPPEVLSEIFQHFVTSDIIDLEPYERFCLPLRLTHICCYWRKLAMSTPSLW
;
A
#
# COMPACT_ATOMS: atom_id res chain seq x y z
N GLU A 1 -4.17 -41.58 -22.06
CA GLU A 1 -5.59 -41.32 -21.76
C GLU A 1 -5.79 -40.80 -20.33
N VAL A 2 -5.66 -41.62 -19.28
CA VAL A 2 -5.85 -41.14 -17.88
C VAL A 2 -4.83 -40.07 -17.46
N GLU A 3 -3.54 -40.25 -17.79
CA GLU A 3 -2.49 -39.26 -17.48
C GLU A 3 -2.70 -37.94 -18.25
N ASP A 4 -3.19 -38.01 -19.48
CA ASP A 4 -3.48 -36.82 -20.30
C ASP A 4 -4.67 -36.05 -19.71
N GLU A 5 -5.68 -36.76 -19.23
CA GLU A 5 -6.85 -36.17 -18.56
C GLU A 5 -6.47 -35.52 -17.23
N ILE A 6 -5.61 -36.15 -16.43
CA ILE A 6 -5.03 -35.56 -15.21
C ILE A 6 -4.25 -34.27 -15.55
N ALA A 7 -3.42 -34.31 -16.60
CA ALA A 7 -2.64 -33.14 -17.03
C ALA A 7 -3.54 -31.99 -17.50
N GLN A 8 -4.61 -32.32 -18.25
CA GLN A 8 -5.59 -31.34 -18.71
C GLN A 8 -6.36 -30.70 -17.56
N LEU A 9 -6.82 -31.49 -16.58
CA LEU A 9 -7.51 -31.00 -15.39
C LEU A 9 -6.62 -30.10 -14.53
N ARG A 10 -5.36 -30.49 -14.29
CA ARG A 10 -4.38 -29.65 -13.58
C ARG A 10 -4.18 -28.30 -14.26
N THR A 11 -4.14 -28.28 -15.59
CA THR A 11 -4.02 -27.04 -16.36
C THR A 11 -5.24 -26.15 -16.17
N ARG A 12 -6.44 -26.72 -16.19
CA ARG A 12 -7.68 -25.97 -15.95
C ARG A 12 -7.79 -25.41 -14.54
N ILE A 13 -7.36 -26.17 -13.52
CA ILE A 13 -7.29 -25.70 -12.13
C ILE A 13 -6.38 -24.47 -12.05
N ARG A 14 -5.16 -24.58 -12.59
CA ARG A 14 -4.20 -23.47 -12.60
C ARG A 14 -4.75 -22.20 -13.27
N GLN A 15 -5.45 -22.36 -14.39
CA GLN A 15 -6.09 -21.23 -15.08
C GLN A 15 -7.24 -20.62 -14.28
N ALA A 16 -8.04 -21.44 -13.59
CA ALA A 16 -9.13 -20.95 -12.74
C ALA A 16 -8.58 -20.21 -11.51
N GLU A 17 -7.52 -20.73 -10.89
CA GLU A 17 -6.82 -20.08 -9.77
C GLU A 17 -6.22 -18.74 -10.18
N GLY A 18 -5.50 -18.69 -11.31
CA GLY A 18 -4.95 -17.44 -11.82
C GLY A 18 -6.02 -16.38 -12.12
N ARG A 19 -7.16 -16.78 -12.69
CA ARG A 19 -8.31 -15.87 -12.90
C ARG A 19 -8.90 -15.39 -11.57
N ARG A 20 -9.00 -16.26 -10.57
CA ARG A 20 -9.48 -15.90 -9.22
C ARG A 20 -8.56 -14.88 -8.57
N GLU A 21 -7.24 -15.09 -8.61
CA GLU A 21 -6.25 -14.17 -8.04
C GLU A 21 -6.30 -12.79 -8.71
N MET A 22 -6.39 -12.75 -10.06
CA MET A 22 -6.53 -11.48 -10.78
C MET A 22 -7.81 -10.74 -10.37
N ALA A 23 -8.95 -11.44 -10.31
CA ALA A 23 -10.21 -10.85 -9.89
C ALA A 23 -10.18 -10.35 -8.44
N GLN A 24 -9.57 -11.11 -7.53
CA GLN A 24 -9.40 -10.73 -6.12
C GLN A 24 -8.49 -9.50 -5.98
N SER A 25 -7.37 -9.46 -6.71
CA SER A 25 -6.47 -8.30 -6.75
C SER A 25 -7.18 -7.06 -7.28
N HIS A 26 -7.93 -7.18 -8.38
CA HIS A 26 -8.72 -6.09 -8.94
C HIS A 26 -9.77 -5.57 -7.94
N PHE A 27 -10.50 -6.47 -7.29
CA PHE A 27 -11.48 -6.10 -6.26
C PHE A 27 -10.82 -5.42 -5.06
N ALA A 28 -9.69 -5.93 -4.58
CA ALA A 28 -8.92 -5.32 -3.48
C ALA A 28 -8.46 -3.90 -3.84
N ASN A 29 -7.99 -3.70 -5.07
CA ASN A 29 -7.58 -2.39 -5.58
C ASN A 29 -8.75 -1.40 -5.59
N ILE A 30 -9.92 -1.80 -6.09
CA ILE A 30 -11.12 -0.95 -6.08
C ILE A 30 -11.57 -0.64 -4.66
N LYS A 31 -11.60 -1.66 -3.78
CA LYS A 31 -11.95 -1.48 -2.37
C LYS A 31 -10.98 -0.51 -1.67
N SER A 32 -9.69 -0.51 -2.05
CA SER A 32 -8.74 0.45 -1.50
C SER A 32 -9.05 1.90 -1.85
N LEU A 33 -9.80 2.16 -2.94
CA LEU A 33 -10.22 3.51 -3.34
C LEU A 33 -11.24 4.11 -2.36
N SER A 34 -12.02 3.28 -1.66
CA SER A 34 -12.97 3.72 -0.63
C SER A 34 -12.36 3.79 0.77
N ALA A 35 -11.06 3.51 0.91
CA ALA A 35 -10.37 3.58 2.19
C ALA A 35 -10.47 5.00 2.79
N PRO A 36 -10.77 5.13 4.10
CA PRO A 36 -10.95 6.43 4.76
C PRO A 36 -9.79 7.40 4.54
N ILE A 37 -8.56 6.88 4.47
CA ILE A 37 -7.33 7.66 4.32
C ILE A 37 -7.27 8.49 3.02
N ARG A 38 -8.06 8.13 2.00
CA ARG A 38 -8.18 8.89 0.74
C ARG A 38 -9.23 10.00 0.81
N ARG A 39 -10.05 10.02 1.86
CA ARG A 39 -11.13 10.99 2.09
C ARG A 39 -10.81 11.97 3.22
N LEU A 40 -9.68 11.77 3.90
CA LEU A 40 -9.24 12.68 4.94
C LEU A 40 -8.91 14.05 4.33
N PRO A 41 -9.27 15.14 5.02
CA PRO A 41 -8.74 16.45 4.70
C PRO A 41 -7.20 16.43 4.75
N PRO A 42 -6.52 17.23 3.91
CA PRO A 42 -5.06 17.27 3.89
C PRO A 42 -4.47 17.64 5.25
N GLU A 43 -5.12 18.49 6.03
CA GLU A 43 -4.69 18.90 7.37
C GLU A 43 -4.64 17.72 8.35
N VAL A 44 -5.69 16.89 8.34
CA VAL A 44 -5.77 15.69 9.19
C VAL A 44 -4.70 14.67 8.78
N LEU A 45 -4.48 14.49 7.48
CA LEU A 45 -3.45 13.57 6.99
C LEU A 45 -2.04 14.08 7.31
N SER A 46 -1.79 15.39 7.23
CA SER A 46 -0.53 16.00 7.66
C SER A 46 -0.28 15.83 9.15
N GLU A 47 -1.30 15.96 10.00
CA GLU A 47 -1.19 15.70 11.44
C GLU A 47 -0.82 14.23 11.73
N ILE A 48 -1.43 13.28 11.01
CA ILE A 48 -1.06 11.87 11.09
C ILE A 48 0.42 11.66 10.70
N PHE A 49 0.88 12.35 9.64
CA PHE A 49 2.29 12.29 9.23
C PHE A 49 3.22 12.85 10.31
N GLN A 50 2.85 13.94 10.98
CA GLN A 50 3.60 14.53 12.09
C GLN A 50 3.76 13.52 13.23
N HIS A 51 2.67 12.89 13.65
CA HIS A 51 2.73 11.84 14.66
C HIS A 51 3.61 10.67 14.22
N PHE A 52 3.59 10.29 12.95
CA PHE A 52 4.44 9.21 12.44
C PHE A 52 5.94 9.54 12.53
N VAL A 53 6.36 10.75 12.14
CA VAL A 53 7.79 11.12 12.12
C VAL A 53 8.35 11.41 13.51
N THR A 54 7.49 11.87 14.43
CA THR A 54 7.85 12.19 15.83
C THR A 54 7.64 11.03 16.81
N SER A 55 6.99 9.94 16.38
CA SER A 55 6.71 8.80 17.25
C SER A 55 7.99 8.21 17.84
N ASP A 56 8.09 8.20 19.16
CA ASP A 56 9.15 7.52 19.92
C ASP A 56 8.92 6.00 20.02
N ILE A 57 7.83 5.49 19.44
CA ILE A 57 7.48 4.06 19.49
C ILE A 57 8.41 3.24 18.60
N ILE A 58 9.07 3.87 17.63
CA ILE A 58 9.98 3.19 16.71
C ILE A 58 11.41 3.40 17.20
N ASP A 59 11.99 2.37 17.82
CA ASP A 59 13.43 2.29 18.10
C ASP A 59 14.17 2.24 16.75
N LEU A 60 14.49 3.42 16.22
CA LEU A 60 15.23 3.61 14.99
C LEU A 60 16.50 4.38 15.28
N GLU A 61 17.54 4.06 14.52
CA GLU A 61 18.75 4.88 14.52
C GLU A 61 18.41 6.31 14.05
N PRO A 62 19.12 7.35 14.55
CA PRO A 62 18.82 8.75 14.22
C PRO A 62 18.73 9.02 12.70
N TYR A 63 19.56 8.34 11.91
CA TYR A 63 19.55 8.44 10.44
C TYR A 63 18.26 7.89 9.83
N GLU A 64 17.76 6.76 10.33
CA GLU A 64 16.52 6.15 9.83
C GLU A 64 15.30 7.02 10.18
N ARG A 65 15.35 7.71 11.32
CA ARG A 65 14.33 8.67 11.74
C ARG A 65 14.23 9.86 10.77
N PHE A 66 15.37 10.39 10.32
CA PHE A 66 15.43 11.45 9.31
C PHE A 66 14.83 11.03 7.96
N CYS A 67 14.78 9.72 7.68
CA CYS A 67 14.22 9.17 6.44
C CYS A 67 12.71 8.89 6.52
N LEU A 68 12.06 9.06 7.68
CA LEU A 68 10.63 8.78 7.84
C LEU A 68 9.74 9.63 6.90
N PRO A 69 9.97 10.94 6.71
CA PRO A 69 9.20 11.73 5.76
C PRO A 69 9.34 11.19 4.33
N LEU A 70 10.54 10.74 3.94
CA LEU A 70 10.79 10.15 2.63
C LEU A 70 9.94 8.90 2.43
N ARG A 71 9.81 8.03 3.44
CA ARG A 71 8.97 6.82 3.37
C ARG A 71 7.52 7.16 3.03
N LEU A 72 6.96 8.23 3.60
CA LEU A 72 5.61 8.68 3.27
C LEU A 72 5.46 9.04 1.79
N THR A 73 6.51 9.60 1.19
CA THR A 73 6.51 9.98 -0.23
C THR A 73 6.53 8.80 -1.20
N HIS A 74 6.86 7.58 -0.74
CA HIS A 74 6.88 6.38 -1.57
C HIS A 74 5.53 5.65 -1.61
N ILE A 75 4.57 6.02 -0.75
CA ILE A 75 3.28 5.31 -0.64
C ILE A 75 2.39 5.58 -1.86
N CYS A 76 2.15 6.85 -2.20
CA CYS A 76 1.44 7.21 -3.43
C CYS A 76 1.73 8.66 -3.85
N CYS A 77 1.29 9.03 -5.05
CA CYS A 77 1.50 10.38 -5.60
C CYS A 77 0.84 11.49 -4.75
N TYR A 78 -0.31 11.22 -4.13
CA TYR A 78 -0.99 12.18 -3.26
C TYR A 78 -0.19 12.44 -1.98
N TRP A 79 0.28 11.39 -1.31
CA TRP A 79 1.07 11.50 -0.09
C TRP A 79 2.41 12.18 -0.34
N ARG A 80 3.06 11.89 -1.47
CA ARG A 80 4.27 12.59 -1.89
C ARG A 80 4.04 14.09 -2.00
N LYS A 81 3.00 14.52 -2.70
CA LYS A 81 2.68 15.95 -2.86
C LYS A 81 2.46 16.60 -1.51
N LEU A 82 1.65 15.97 -0.66
CA LEU A 82 1.31 16.51 0.67
C LEU A 82 2.52 16.58 1.61
N ALA A 83 3.34 15.52 1.66
CA ALA A 83 4.53 15.48 2.51
C ALA A 83 5.58 16.51 2.05
N MET A 84 5.76 16.68 0.74
CA MET A 84 6.65 17.70 0.19
C MET A 84 6.12 19.13 0.43
N SER A 85 4.80 19.32 0.51
CA SER A 85 4.17 20.61 0.81
C SER A 85 4.00 20.89 2.30
N THR A 86 4.48 20.01 3.19
CA THR A 86 4.37 20.16 4.65
C THR A 86 5.78 20.32 5.24
N PRO A 87 6.30 21.55 5.37
CA PRO A 87 7.69 21.80 5.81
C PRO A 87 8.01 21.24 7.20
N SER A 88 7.03 21.17 8.10
CA SER A 88 7.22 20.68 9.47
C SER A 88 7.55 19.18 9.55
N LEU A 89 7.50 18.42 8.45
CA LEU A 89 7.89 17.01 8.45
C LEU A 89 9.41 16.81 8.38
N TRP A 90 10.17 17.83 7.97
CA TRP A 90 11.61 17.76 7.69
C TRP A 90 12.41 18.46 8.79
#